data_AF-A0A538LVV5-F1
#
_entry.id   AF-A0A538LVV5-F1
#
_cell.length_a   1.000
_cell.length_b   1.000
_cell.length_c   1.000
_cell.angle_alpha   90.00
_cell.angle_beta   90.00
_cell.angle_gamma   90.00
#
_symmetry.space_group_name_H-M   'P 1'
#
loop_
_entity.id
_entity.type
_entity.pdbx_description
1 polymer ?
#
loop_
_entity_poly.entity_id
_entity_poly.type
_entity_poly.pdbx_seq_one_letter_code
_entity_poly.pdbx_strand_id
1 'polypeptide(L)'
;MVAPSEPGWRSSSHSSTSARSPTPEPHVVPFRGTFDHTLDAKKRLTMPARYRSALAGGIVLAMLVDQQPCVGVWRPPEYEDYSRRALGDLPALSPRLAELERFFYGNSQDAELDAAGRVIVPAFLSEHARLEKEIVIVGAGDRLELWSKDVWSAHQPTLLSGVADITANVDDTA
;
A
#
# COMPACT_ATOMS: atom_id res chain seq x y z
N MET A 1 6.27 -57.15 -60.18
CA MET A 1 5.59 -57.65 -58.97
C MET A 1 5.95 -56.68 -57.84
N VAL A 2 4.94 -56.05 -57.23
CA VAL A 2 4.97 -55.26 -55.97
C VAL A 2 5.63 -53.86 -56.00
N ALA A 3 4.80 -52.83 -55.81
CA ALA A 3 5.16 -51.45 -55.41
C ALA A 3 5.54 -51.39 -53.92
N PRO A 4 6.22 -50.34 -53.42
CA PRO A 4 5.47 -49.27 -52.72
C PRO A 4 6.13 -47.86 -52.83
N SER A 5 5.34 -46.80 -52.97
CA SER A 5 4.86 -45.84 -51.94
C SER A 5 5.60 -44.51 -51.97
N GLU A 6 4.88 -43.47 -52.41
CA GLU A 6 5.29 -42.07 -52.34
C GLU A 6 5.39 -41.58 -50.88
N PRO A 7 6.36 -40.72 -50.52
CA PRO A 7 6.31 -39.99 -49.26
C PRO A 7 5.38 -38.79 -49.40
N GLY A 8 4.29 -38.81 -48.64
CA GLY A 8 3.37 -37.69 -48.49
C GLY A 8 4.04 -36.47 -47.86
N TRP A 9 3.81 -35.31 -48.47
CA TRP A 9 4.16 -34.02 -47.90
C TRP A 9 3.33 -33.76 -46.64
N ARG A 10 3.99 -33.69 -45.48
CA ARG A 10 3.41 -33.15 -44.25
C ARG A 10 3.77 -31.67 -44.15
N SER A 11 2.78 -30.79 -44.27
CA SER A 11 2.89 -29.39 -43.89
C SER A 11 2.91 -29.30 -42.36
N SER A 12 4.03 -28.92 -41.77
CA SER A 12 4.12 -28.55 -40.36
C SER A 12 3.73 -27.09 -40.22
N SER A 13 2.51 -26.84 -39.75
CA SER A 13 2.07 -25.52 -39.29
C SER A 13 2.81 -25.20 -37.98
N HIS A 14 3.74 -24.25 -38.02
CA HIS A 14 4.27 -23.64 -36.81
C HIS A 14 3.24 -22.65 -36.26
N SER A 15 2.45 -23.10 -35.29
CA SER A 15 1.70 -22.19 -34.42
C SER A 15 2.70 -21.39 -33.58
N SER A 16 2.95 -20.15 -33.98
CA SER A 16 3.69 -19.19 -33.18
C SER A 16 2.83 -18.80 -31.97
N THR A 17 3.06 -19.44 -30.83
CA THR A 17 2.60 -18.93 -29.55
C THR A 17 3.35 -17.63 -29.29
N SER A 18 2.73 -16.51 -29.67
CA SER A 18 3.17 -15.19 -29.25
C SER A 18 3.08 -15.15 -27.73
N ALA A 19 4.23 -15.30 -27.05
CA ALA A 19 4.34 -15.01 -25.63
C ALA A 19 3.88 -13.56 -25.44
N ARG A 20 2.70 -13.36 -24.84
CA ARG A 20 2.26 -12.04 -24.39
C ARG A 20 3.33 -11.55 -23.43
N SER A 21 4.06 -10.50 -23.81
CA SER A 21 4.85 -9.73 -22.86
C SER A 21 3.91 -9.34 -21.70
N PRO A 22 4.34 -9.47 -20.44
CA PRO A 22 3.54 -8.98 -19.34
C PRO A 22 3.30 -7.49 -19.58
N THR A 23 2.03 -7.10 -19.63
CA THR A 23 1.65 -5.69 -19.62
C THR A 23 2.36 -5.06 -18.41
N PRO A 24 3.09 -3.95 -18.55
CA PRO A 24 3.63 -3.28 -17.38
C PRO A 24 2.43 -2.96 -16.48
N GLU A 25 2.41 -3.60 -15.30
CA GLU A 25 1.56 -3.22 -14.18
C GLU A 25 1.64 -1.70 -14.09
N PRO A 26 0.52 -0.96 -13.97
CA PRO A 26 0.56 0.49 -13.91
C PRO A 26 1.46 0.88 -12.74
N HIS A 27 2.70 1.29 -13.04
CA HIS A 27 3.65 1.73 -12.04
C HIS A 27 3.10 3.02 -11.45
N VAL A 28 2.37 2.91 -10.35
CA VAL A 28 1.86 4.10 -9.70
C VAL A 28 3.04 4.82 -9.09
N VAL A 29 3.17 6.08 -9.48
CA VAL A 29 4.18 7.00 -8.94
C VAL A 29 4.05 7.02 -7.42
N PRO A 30 5.13 6.73 -6.67
CA PRO A 30 5.02 6.65 -5.23
C PRO A 30 4.67 7.99 -4.60
N PHE A 31 3.93 7.92 -3.50
CA PHE A 31 3.65 9.04 -2.62
C PHE A 31 4.95 9.48 -1.95
N ARG A 32 5.26 10.77 -2.06
CA ARG A 32 6.52 11.37 -1.58
C ARG A 32 6.32 12.69 -0.86
N GLY A 33 7.23 12.98 0.06
CA GLY A 33 7.30 14.26 0.78
C GLY A 33 6.43 14.30 2.03
N THR A 34 6.53 15.42 2.73
CA THR A 34 5.89 15.67 4.02
C THR A 34 5.07 16.95 3.91
N PHE A 35 3.81 16.92 4.37
CA PHE A 35 2.86 18.01 4.21
C PHE A 35 2.17 18.33 5.53
N ASP A 36 2.24 19.58 5.97
CA ASP A 36 1.50 20.06 7.13
C ASP A 36 0.04 20.35 6.75
N HIS A 37 -0.88 19.81 7.53
CA HIS A 37 -2.32 19.95 7.36
C HIS A 37 -3.02 20.12 8.71
N THR A 38 -4.31 20.38 8.68
CA THR A 38 -5.14 20.44 9.89
C THR A 38 -6.43 19.65 9.72
N LEU A 39 -6.93 19.10 10.83
CA LEU A 39 -8.30 18.60 10.91
C LEU A 39 -9.26 19.78 11.05
N ASP A 40 -10.34 19.76 10.27
CA ASP A 40 -11.41 20.73 10.44
C ASP A 40 -12.29 20.39 11.67
N ALA A 41 -13.25 21.28 11.97
CA ALA A 41 -14.17 21.11 13.11
C ALA A 41 -15.03 19.84 13.04
N LYS A 42 -15.12 19.19 11.88
CA LYS A 42 -15.84 17.93 11.65
C LYS A 42 -14.90 16.73 11.53
N LYS A 43 -13.65 16.86 12.01
CA LYS A 43 -12.61 15.82 11.92
C LYS A 43 -12.33 15.38 10.47
N ARG A 44 -12.53 16.26 9.50
CA ARG A 44 -12.14 16.00 8.11
C ARG A 44 -10.73 16.49 7.86
N LEU A 45 -9.93 15.64 7.23
CA LEU A 45 -8.60 15.97 6.75
C LEU A 45 -8.64 16.31 5.27
N THR A 46 -8.01 17.41 4.88
CA THR A 46 -7.83 17.75 3.47
C THR A 46 -6.61 17.03 2.92
N MET A 47 -6.76 16.22 1.87
CA MET A 47 -5.62 15.55 1.24
C MET A 47 -4.76 16.53 0.43
N PRO A 48 -3.43 16.31 0.34
CA PRO A 48 -2.55 17.14 -0.48
C PRO A 48 -3.05 17.18 -1.92
N ALA A 49 -3.18 18.38 -2.49
CA ALA A 49 -3.84 18.58 -3.79
C ALA A 49 -3.28 17.68 -4.90
N ARG A 50 -1.96 17.47 -4.90
CA ARG A 50 -1.26 16.63 -5.86
C ARG A 50 -1.66 15.14 -5.84
N TYR A 51 -2.24 14.65 -4.75
CA TYR A 51 -2.61 13.24 -4.60
C TYR A 51 -4.11 13.00 -4.75
N ARG A 52 -4.94 14.05 -4.77
CA ARG A 52 -6.40 13.91 -4.86
C ARG A 52 -6.84 13.12 -6.10
N SER A 53 -6.23 13.38 -7.26
CA SER A 53 -6.56 12.64 -8.49
C SER A 53 -6.20 11.15 -8.39
N ALA A 54 -5.12 10.80 -7.69
CA ALA A 54 -4.70 9.41 -7.52
C ALA A 54 -5.59 8.66 -6.50
N LEU A 55 -6.22 9.40 -5.58
CA LEU A 55 -7.11 8.88 -4.53
C LEU A 55 -8.60 8.99 -4.92
N ALA A 56 -8.91 9.43 -6.13
CA ALA A 56 -10.29 9.67 -6.57
C ALA A 56 -11.12 8.39 -6.73
N GLY A 57 -10.47 7.24 -6.91
CA GLY A 57 -11.12 5.92 -6.99
C GLY A 57 -11.46 5.29 -5.63
N GLY A 58 -11.41 6.07 -4.55
CA GLY A 58 -11.55 5.59 -3.18
C GLY A 58 -10.20 5.39 -2.50
N ILE A 59 -10.24 5.22 -1.18
CA ILE A 59 -9.09 4.98 -0.32
C ILE A 59 -9.41 3.93 0.73
N VAL A 60 -8.36 3.29 1.26
CA VAL A 60 -8.41 2.46 2.47
C VAL A 60 -7.62 3.15 3.56
N LEU A 61 -8.25 3.38 4.71
CA LEU A 61 -7.61 3.88 5.93
C LEU A 61 -7.35 2.69 6.85
N ALA A 62 -6.12 2.50 7.32
CA ALA A 62 -5.82 1.35 8.19
C ALA A 62 -4.71 1.63 9.21
N MET A 63 -4.67 0.82 10.27
CA MET A 63 -3.51 0.75 11.16
C MET A 63 -2.32 0.09 10.46
N LEU A 64 -1.11 0.52 10.82
CA LEU A 64 0.13 -0.11 10.34
C LEU A 64 0.50 -1.31 11.20
N VAL A 65 1.13 -2.34 10.60
CA VAL A 65 1.53 -3.57 11.31
C VAL A 65 2.53 -3.29 12.44
N ASP A 66 3.44 -2.33 12.25
CA ASP A 66 4.43 -1.91 13.24
C ASP A 66 3.84 -1.15 14.45
N GLN A 67 2.51 -0.97 14.46
CA GLN A 67 1.75 -0.31 15.52
C GLN A 67 2.20 1.13 15.80
N GLN A 68 2.86 1.80 14.84
CA GLN A 68 3.13 3.21 15.00
C GLN A 68 1.81 3.98 15.14
N PRO A 69 1.76 5.03 16.00
CA PRO A 69 0.57 5.86 16.22
C PRO A 69 0.32 6.79 15.02
N CYS A 70 -0.01 6.19 13.88
CA CYS A 70 -0.35 6.85 12.63
C CYS A 70 -1.44 6.05 11.89
N VAL A 71 -2.05 6.68 10.89
CA VAL A 71 -3.02 6.03 10.00
C VAL A 71 -2.44 5.93 8.60
N GLY A 72 -2.36 4.73 8.05
CA GLY A 72 -2.01 4.54 6.64
C GLY A 72 -3.20 4.84 5.73
N VAL A 73 -2.94 5.48 4.60
CA VAL A 73 -3.90 5.77 3.54
C VAL A 73 -3.40 5.14 2.25
N TRP A 74 -4.11 4.13 1.79
CA TRP A 74 -3.81 3.45 0.53
C TRP A 74 -4.87 3.76 -0.50
N ARG A 75 -4.49 3.53 -1.75
CA ARG A 75 -5.45 3.25 -2.81
C ARG A 75 -5.90 1.78 -2.65
N PRO A 76 -7.17 1.43 -2.91
CA PRO A 76 -7.68 0.08 -2.68
C PRO A 76 -6.82 -1.05 -3.26
N PRO A 77 -6.38 -1.01 -4.55
CA PRO A 77 -5.58 -2.12 -5.08
C PRO A 77 -4.23 -2.30 -4.36
N GLU A 78 -3.61 -1.22 -3.88
CA GLU A 78 -2.37 -1.31 -3.11
C GLU A 78 -2.58 -1.90 -1.72
N TYR A 79 -3.71 -1.61 -1.06
CA TYR A 79 -4.03 -2.23 0.22
C TYR A 79 -4.28 -3.73 0.07
N GLU A 80 -5.01 -4.13 -0.98
CA GLU A 80 -5.26 -5.53 -1.32
C GLU A 80 -3.98 -6.30 -1.67
N ASP A 81 -3.03 -5.64 -2.32
CA ASP A 81 -1.74 -6.26 -2.61
C ASP A 81 -0.87 -6.36 -1.35
N TYR A 82 -0.86 -5.32 -0.51
CA TYR A 82 -0.15 -5.32 0.77
C TYR A 82 -0.65 -6.39 1.73
N SER A 83 -1.96 -6.48 1.96
CA SER A 83 -2.56 -7.47 2.85
C SER A 83 -2.35 -8.90 2.33
N ARG A 84 -2.55 -9.12 1.03
CA ARG A 84 -2.31 -10.43 0.39
C ARG A 84 -0.86 -10.88 0.53
N ARG A 85 0.12 -9.99 0.31
CA ARG A 85 1.54 -10.32 0.51
C ARG A 85 1.84 -10.65 1.98
N ALA A 86 1.24 -9.94 2.93
CA ALA A 86 1.44 -10.20 4.35
C ALA A 86 0.79 -11.52 4.82
N LEU A 87 -0.28 -11.97 4.18
CA LEU A 87 -1.04 -13.16 4.56
C LEU A 87 -0.68 -14.42 3.75
N GLY A 88 -0.12 -14.23 2.55
CA GLY A 88 -0.03 -15.28 1.51
C GLY A 88 0.80 -16.51 1.88
N ASP A 89 1.77 -16.38 2.78
CA ASP A 89 2.65 -17.48 3.19
C ASP A 89 2.08 -18.34 4.32
N LEU A 90 0.88 -18.01 4.83
CA LEU A 90 0.30 -18.69 5.99
C LEU A 90 -0.68 -19.80 5.57
N PRO A 91 -0.68 -20.96 6.27
CA PRO A 91 -1.66 -22.01 6.02
C PRO A 91 -3.09 -21.51 6.29
N ALA A 92 -4.03 -21.88 5.41
CA ALA A 92 -5.43 -21.44 5.42
C ALA A 92 -6.19 -21.71 6.74
N LEU A 93 -5.80 -22.74 7.49
CA LEU A 93 -6.44 -23.11 8.75
C LEU A 93 -5.58 -22.77 9.98
N SER A 94 -4.55 -21.94 9.82
CA SER A 94 -3.69 -21.56 10.94
C SER A 94 -4.36 -20.49 11.82
N PRO A 95 -4.31 -20.61 13.15
CA PRO A 95 -4.78 -19.57 14.07
C PRO A 95 -4.11 -18.21 13.81
N ARG A 96 -2.83 -18.23 13.41
CA ARG A 96 -2.05 -17.05 13.06
C ARG A 96 -2.62 -16.30 11.85
N LEU A 97 -3.07 -17.02 10.81
CA LEU A 97 -3.75 -16.39 9.67
C LEU A 97 -5.01 -15.67 10.15
N ALA A 98 -5.85 -16.34 10.94
CA ALA A 98 -7.09 -15.74 11.44
C ALA A 98 -6.84 -14.49 12.32
N GLU A 99 -5.76 -14.47 13.12
CA GLU A 99 -5.37 -13.28 13.89
C GLU A 99 -4.93 -12.13 12.99
N LEU A 100 -4.13 -12.41 11.96
CA LEU A 100 -3.68 -11.37 11.02
C LEU A 100 -4.81 -10.88 10.12
N GLU A 101 -5.73 -11.74 9.68
CA GLU A 101 -6.93 -11.32 8.96
C GLU A 101 -7.77 -10.36 9.80
N ARG A 102 -7.98 -10.66 11.09
CA ARG A 102 -8.65 -9.72 12.01
C ARG A 102 -7.85 -8.42 12.15
N PHE A 103 -6.52 -8.49 12.15
CA PHE A 103 -5.70 -7.29 12.21
C PHE A 103 -5.88 -6.42 10.95
N PHE A 104 -5.65 -6.96 9.75
CA PHE A 104 -5.74 -6.19 8.50
C PHE A 104 -7.17 -5.73 8.23
N TYR A 105 -8.13 -6.66 8.20
CA TYR A 105 -9.49 -6.34 7.79
C TYR A 105 -10.36 -5.74 8.91
N GLY A 106 -10.03 -6.02 10.17
CA GLY A 106 -10.74 -5.44 11.31
C GLY A 106 -10.25 -4.04 11.70
N ASN A 107 -9.01 -3.69 11.35
CA ASN A 107 -8.41 -2.37 11.61
C ASN A 107 -8.23 -1.52 10.36
N SER A 108 -9.08 -1.75 9.35
CA SER A 108 -9.14 -0.94 8.13
C SER A 108 -10.58 -0.54 7.79
N GLN A 109 -10.72 0.53 7.03
CA GLN A 109 -12.01 1.01 6.56
C GLN A 109 -11.87 1.74 5.21
N ASP A 110 -12.78 1.41 4.28
CA ASP A 110 -12.92 2.11 3.02
C ASP A 110 -13.52 3.51 3.21
N ALA A 111 -13.03 4.46 2.43
CA ALA A 111 -13.55 5.83 2.40
C ALA A 111 -13.41 6.45 1.01
N GLU A 112 -14.12 7.57 0.81
CA GLU A 112 -14.02 8.39 -0.39
C GLU A 112 -13.64 9.82 -0.03
N LEU A 113 -13.01 10.51 -0.99
CA LEU A 113 -12.79 11.94 -0.87
C LEU A 113 -14.05 12.69 -1.28
N ASP A 114 -14.43 13.71 -0.51
CA ASP A 114 -15.48 14.64 -0.93
C ASP A 114 -15.02 15.51 -2.12
N ALA A 115 -15.93 16.32 -2.67
CA ALA A 115 -15.64 17.21 -3.80
C ALA A 115 -14.51 18.23 -3.52
N ALA A 116 -14.19 18.49 -2.25
CA ALA A 116 -13.08 19.37 -1.85
C ALA A 116 -11.76 18.60 -1.62
N GLY A 117 -11.75 17.27 -1.83
CA GLY A 117 -10.60 16.41 -1.59
C GLY A 117 -10.37 16.11 -0.12
N ARG A 118 -11.43 16.10 0.70
CA ARG A 118 -11.34 15.80 2.14
C ARG A 118 -11.84 14.41 2.46
N VAL A 119 -11.32 13.82 3.52
CA VAL A 119 -11.77 12.55 4.07
C VAL A 119 -12.11 12.68 5.56
N ILE A 120 -13.12 11.93 6.02
CA ILE A 120 -13.36 11.73 7.45
C ILE A 120 -12.50 10.55 7.91
N VAL A 121 -11.62 10.79 8.89
CA VAL A 121 -10.87 9.69 9.50
C VAL A 121 -11.78 8.98 10.53
N PRO A 122 -11.96 7.65 10.45
CA PRO A 122 -12.72 6.89 11.44
C PRO A 122 -12.23 7.14 12.86
N ALA A 123 -13.14 7.12 13.83
CA ALA A 123 -12.84 7.43 15.23
C ALA A 123 -11.76 6.50 15.79
N PHE A 124 -11.87 5.19 15.58
CA PHE A 124 -10.91 4.21 16.09
C PHE A 124 -9.48 4.42 15.53
N LEU A 125 -9.35 4.83 14.26
CA LEU A 125 -8.06 5.15 13.66
C LEU A 125 -7.52 6.49 14.17
N SER A 126 -8.41 7.48 14.34
CA SER A 126 -8.04 8.77 14.91
C SER A 126 -7.54 8.64 16.36
N GLU A 127 -8.19 7.78 17.15
CA GLU A 127 -7.81 7.47 18.53
C GLU A 127 -6.47 6.72 18.59
N HIS A 128 -6.30 5.65 17.79
CA HIS A 128 -5.03 4.91 17.68
C HIS A 128 -3.86 5.84 17.34
N ALA A 129 -4.04 6.67 16.32
CA ALA A 129 -3.01 7.58 15.83
C ALA A 129 -2.90 8.89 16.61
N ARG A 130 -3.72 9.07 17.66
CA ARG A 130 -3.75 10.26 18.51
C ARG A 130 -3.88 11.55 17.71
N LEU A 131 -4.74 11.54 16.68
CA LEU A 131 -4.86 12.65 15.73
C LEU A 131 -5.51 13.87 16.38
N GLU A 132 -4.71 14.90 16.56
CA GLU A 132 -5.14 16.20 17.05
C GLU A 132 -5.37 17.20 15.90
N LYS A 133 -5.38 18.50 16.20
CA LYS A 133 -5.67 19.54 15.21
C LYS A 133 -4.61 19.63 14.12
N GLU A 134 -3.33 19.54 14.46
CA GLU A 134 -2.21 19.65 13.53
C GLU A 134 -1.77 18.27 13.07
N ILE A 135 -1.81 18.04 11.75
CA ILE A 135 -1.53 16.75 11.12
C ILE A 135 -0.34 16.89 10.20
N VAL A 136 0.54 15.90 10.22
CA VAL A 136 1.61 15.73 9.24
C VAL A 136 1.26 14.55 8.35
N ILE A 137 1.23 14.77 7.04
CA ILE A 137 1.01 13.73 6.04
C ILE A 137 2.36 13.38 5.42
N VAL A 138 2.79 12.12 5.57
CA VAL A 138 4.07 11.63 5.07
C VAL A 138 3.85 10.65 3.92
N GLY A 139 4.55 10.84 2.80
CA GLY A 139 4.57 9.87 1.71
C GLY A 139 5.52 8.71 2.00
N ALA A 140 4.98 7.49 1.98
CA ALA A 140 5.71 6.25 2.30
C ALA A 140 5.64 5.24 1.13
N GLY A 141 5.83 5.71 -0.10
CA GLY A 141 5.85 4.84 -1.27
C GLY A 141 4.44 4.52 -1.77
N ASP A 142 3.87 3.40 -1.34
CA ASP A 142 2.56 2.91 -1.77
C ASP A 142 1.38 3.54 -1.00
N ARG A 143 1.67 4.15 0.16
CA ARG A 143 0.70 4.81 1.04
C ARG A 143 1.12 6.23 1.44
N LEU A 144 0.15 6.97 1.95
CA LEU A 144 0.40 8.12 2.81
C LEU A 144 0.23 7.70 4.26
N GLU A 145 0.90 8.38 5.18
CA GLU A 145 0.73 8.18 6.62
C GLU A 145 0.27 9.48 7.26
N LEU A 146 -0.77 9.39 8.07
CA LEU A 146 -1.35 10.50 8.81
C LEU A 146 -0.85 10.44 10.24
N TRP A 147 -0.10 11.45 10.63
CA TRP A 147 0.48 11.57 11.96
C TRP A 147 -0.07 12.81 12.65
N SER A 148 -0.28 12.72 13.97
CA SER A 148 -0.34 13.95 14.76
C SER A 148 1.03 14.63 14.74
N LYS A 149 1.06 15.96 14.64
CA LYS A 149 2.31 16.71 14.46
C LYS A 149 3.29 16.56 15.62
N ASP A 150 2.79 16.50 16.85
CA ASP A 150 3.59 16.26 18.05
C ASP A 150 4.22 14.86 18.03
N VAL A 151 3.41 13.85 17.69
CA VAL A 151 3.85 12.45 17.56
C VAL A 151 4.92 12.31 16.47
N TRP A 152 4.70 12.90 15.29
CA TRP A 152 5.70 12.88 14.21
C TRP A 152 7.01 13.58 14.62
N SER A 153 6.91 14.74 15.26
CA SER A 153 8.09 15.50 15.70
C SER A 153 8.92 14.71 16.71
N ALA A 154 8.28 13.91 17.56
CA ALA A 154 8.95 13.02 18.50
C ALA A 154 9.53 11.77 17.82
N HIS A 155 8.88 11.25 16.78
CA HIS A 155 9.32 10.07 16.04
C HIS A 155 10.49 10.36 15.08
N GLN A 156 10.51 11.52 14.44
CA GLN A 156 11.46 11.87 13.38
C GLN A 156 12.95 11.73 13.81
N PRO A 157 13.39 12.15 15.02
CA PRO A 157 14.76 11.91 15.46
C PRO A 157 15.10 10.42 15.59
N THR A 158 14.18 9.61 16.13
CA THR A 158 14.34 8.16 16.27
C THR A 158 14.43 7.46 14.91
N LEU A 159 13.63 7.91 13.94
CA LEU A 159 13.71 7.43 12.57
C LEU A 159 15.09 7.72 11.97
N LEU A 160 15.59 8.95 12.11
CA LEU A 160 16.88 9.35 11.55
C LEU A 160 18.06 8.61 12.20
N SER A 161 18.03 8.41 13.53
CA SER A 161 19.05 7.62 14.21
C SER A 161 19.00 6.14 13.81
N GLY A 162 17.78 5.56 13.76
CA GLY A 162 17.61 4.17 13.35
C GLY A 162 18.07 3.92 11.91
N VAL A 163 17.83 4.87 10.99
CA VAL A 163 18.36 4.77 9.61
C VAL A 163 19.88 4.77 9.62
N ALA A 164 20.52 5.64 10.39
CA ALA A 164 21.98 5.66 10.50
C ALA A 164 22.53 4.31 10.99
N ASP A 165 21.91 3.72 12.02
CA ASP A 165 22.29 2.41 12.55
C ASP A 165 22.07 1.28 11.53
N ILE A 166 20.94 1.28 10.82
CA ILE A 166 20.68 0.30 9.75
C ILE A 166 21.75 0.43 8.66
N THR A 167 22.05 1.63 8.18
CA THR A 167 23.06 1.83 7.13
C THR A 167 24.46 1.46 7.59
N ALA A 168 24.79 1.65 8.87
CA ALA A 168 26.09 1.27 9.42
C ALA A 168 26.30 -0.25 9.51
N ASN A 169 25.22 -1.03 9.60
CA ASN A 169 25.28 -2.49 9.72
C ASN A 169 25.05 -3.22 8.38
N VAL A 170 24.63 -2.52 7.32
CA VAL A 170 24.46 -3.10 5.98
C VAL A 170 25.81 -3.44 5.32
N ASP A 171 26.91 -2.79 5.74
CA ASP A 171 28.26 -3.07 5.23
C ASP A 171 28.89 -4.37 5.77
N ASP A 172 28.29 -5.03 6.77
CA ASP A 172 28.83 -6.24 7.42
C ASP A 172 28.23 -7.57 6.89
N THR A 173 27.34 -7.52 5.89
CA THR A 173 26.68 -8.73 5.33
C THR A 173 26.85 -8.89 3.81
N ALA A 174 28.04 -8.53 3.28
CA ALA A 174 28.43 -8.76 1.89
C ALA A 174 29.50 -9.86 1.75
#